data_AF-A0A3D5JIV7-F1
#
_entry.id   AF-A0A3D5JIV7-F1
#
_cell.length_a   1.000
_cell.length_b   1.000
_cell.length_c   1.000
_cell.angle_alpha   90.00
_cell.angle_beta   90.00
_cell.angle_gamma   90.00
#
_symmetry.space_group_name_H-M   'P 1'
#
loop_
_entity.id
_entity.type
_entity.pdbx_description
1 polymer ?
#
loop_
_entity_poly.entity_id
_entity_poly.type
_entity_poly.pdbx_seq_one_letter_code
_entity_poly.pdbx_strand_id
1 'polypeptide(L)' 'YDVVLNMSGSEVKVHFDDWIYRQDEDVAINRAFISKFGIEIGSVTIVFLRGDTAAAVGPLDLETWPE' A
#
# COMPACT_ATOMS: atom_id res chain seq x y z
N TYR A 1 -4.64 9.43 9.55
CA TYR A 1 -4.05 9.22 10.90
C TYR A 1 -2.55 9.37 10.82
N ASP A 2 -1.85 9.52 11.95
CA ASP A 2 -0.40 9.73 11.94
C ASP A 2 0.39 8.44 12.15
N VAL A 3 1.48 8.27 11.40
CA VAL A 3 2.40 7.11 11.48
C VAL A 3 3.84 7.61 11.49
N VAL A 4 4.72 6.88 12.18
CA VAL A 4 6.18 7.08 12.08
C VAL A 4 6.72 6.10 11.05
N LEU A 5 7.26 6.63 9.95
CA LEU A 5 7.94 5.85 8.93
C LEU A 5 9.45 5.87 9.16
N ASN A 6 10.09 4.72 9.08
CA ASN A 6 11.54 4.65 8.96
C ASN A 6 11.92 4.86 7.50
N MET A 7 12.61 5.95 7.21
CA MET A 7 13.11 6.31 5.89
C MET A 7 14.62 6.44 5.96
N SER A 8 15.34 5.41 5.47
CA SER A 8 16.80 5.41 5.35
C SER A 8 17.53 5.85 6.64
N GLY A 9 17.11 5.31 7.78
CA GLY A 9 17.71 5.62 9.08
C GLY A 9 17.18 6.87 9.78
N SER A 10 16.21 7.57 9.19
CA SER A 10 15.48 8.67 9.83
C SER A 10 14.05 8.29 10.13
N GLU A 11 13.57 8.62 11.32
CA GLU A 11 12.15 8.48 11.67
C GLU A 11 11.37 9.74 11.27
N VAL A 12 10.36 9.57 10.45
CA VAL A 12 9.55 10.66 9.90
C VAL A 12 8.10 10.46 10.31
N LYS A 13 7.57 11.36 11.13
CA LYS A 13 6.13 11.44 11.38
C LYS A 13 5.43 12.00 10.14
N VAL A 14 4.46 11.26 9.63
CA VAL A 14 3.65 11.60 8.45
C VAL A 14 2.17 11.34 8.73
N HIS A 15 1.30 11.94 7.93
CA HIS A 15 -0.13 11.71 7.94
C HIS A 15 -0.53 10.81 6.77
N PHE A 16 -1.25 9.74 7.07
CA PHE A 16 -1.87 8.83 6.10
C PHE A 16 -3.35 9.17 5.96
N ASP A 17 -3.79 9.38 4.72
CA ASP A 17 -5.20 9.46 4.33
C ASP A 17 -5.49 8.31 3.36
N ASP A 18 -6.29 7.34 3.81
CA ASP A 18 -6.52 6.12 3.05
C ASP A 18 -7.97 5.72 2.95
N TRP A 19 -8.25 5.04 1.84
CA TRP A 19 -9.56 4.55 1.45
C TRP A 19 -9.39 3.09 1.08
N ILE A 20 -10.22 2.22 1.67
CA ILE A 20 -10.27 0.81 1.30
C ILE A 20 -11.53 0.53 0.48
N TYR A 21 -11.34 -0.15 -0.64
CA TYR A 21 -12.40 -0.56 -1.55
C TYR A 21 -12.38 -2.07 -1.68
N ARG A 22 -13.51 -2.72 -1.41
CA ARG A 22 -13.70 -4.14 -1.74
C ARG A 22 -14.17 -4.23 -3.19
N GLN A 23 -13.28 -4.62 -4.10
CA GLN A 23 -13.62 -4.83 -5.51
C GLN A 23 -14.40 -6.13 -5.71
N ASP A 24 -14.02 -7.17 -4.97
CA ASP A 24 -14.65 -8.49 -5.00
C ASP A 24 -14.59 -9.15 -3.60
N GLU A 25 -15.25 -10.28 -3.41
CA GLU A 25 -15.18 -11.11 -2.20
C GLU A 25 -13.73 -11.45 -1.82
N ASP A 26 -12.89 -11.72 -2.82
CA ASP A 26 -11.49 -12.12 -2.62
C ASP A 26 -10.46 -11.01 -2.89
N VAL A 27 -10.91 -9.80 -3.29
CA VAL A 27 -10.03 -8.70 -3.69
C VAL A 27 -10.41 -7.39 -3.00
N ALA A 28 -9.47 -6.85 -2.22
CA ALA A 28 -9.58 -5.50 -1.66
C ALA A 28 -8.38 -4.65 -2.09
N ILE A 29 -8.62 -3.35 -2.30
CA ILE A 29 -7.61 -2.37 -2.67
C ILE A 29 -7.61 -1.27 -1.62
N ASN A 30 -6.46 -1.00 -1.02
CA ASN A 30 -6.23 0.17 -0.20
C ASN A 30 -5.38 1.17 -0.99
N ARG A 31 -5.88 2.40 -1.13
CA ARG A 31 -5.13 3.52 -1.67
C ARG A 31 -4.90 4.50 -0.55
N ALA A 32 -3.65 4.84 -0.28
CA ALA A 32 -3.29 5.82 0.73
C ALA A 32 -2.45 6.95 0.14
N PHE A 33 -2.72 8.17 0.58
CA PHE A 33 -1.93 9.37 0.32
C PHE A 33 -1.18 9.75 1.60
N ILE A 34 0.10 10.04 1.46
CA ILE A 34 1.01 10.33 2.57
C ILE A 34 1.38 11.81 2.49
N SER A 35 1.20 12.53 3.59
CA SER A 35 1.53 13.95 3.66
C SER A 35 2.37 14.31 4.89
N LYS A 36 3.12 15.41 4.79
CA LYS A 36 3.89 16.01 5.87
C LYS A 36 3.75 17.54 5.82
N PHE A 37 3.43 18.16 6.95
CA PHE A 37 3.12 19.59 7.04
C PHE A 37 2.05 20.07 6.04
N GLY A 38 1.09 19.20 5.70
CA GLY A 38 0.03 19.48 4.73
C GLY A 38 0.44 19.33 3.26
N ILE A 39 1.68 18.92 2.96
CA ILE A 39 2.18 18.67 1.61
C ILE A 39 2.17 17.17 1.35
N GLU A 40 1.56 16.73 0.25
CA GLU A 40 1.62 15.33 -0.19
C GLU A 40 3.05 14.99 -0.64
N ILE A 41 3.58 13.88 -0.12
CA ILE A 41 4.94 13.40 -0.38
C ILE A 41 4.97 12.05 -1.10
N GLY A 42 3.80 11.41 -1.25
CA GLY A 42 3.71 10.14 -1.94
C GLY A 42 2.34 9.50 -1.80
N SER A 43 2.17 8.39 -2.51
CA SER A 43 0.98 7.55 -2.43
C SER A 43 1.39 6.08 -2.48
N VAL A 44 0.58 5.22 -1.86
CA VAL A 44 0.75 3.77 -1.89
C VAL A 44 -0.57 3.12 -2.30
N THR A 45 -0.49 2.10 -3.15
CA THR A 45 -1.61 1.20 -3.43
C THR A 45 -1.21 -0.19 -2.94
N ILE A 46 -2.03 -0.78 -2.09
CA ILE A 46 -1.86 -2.15 -1.62
C ILE A 46 -3.06 -2.96 -2.10
N VAL A 47 -2.80 -4.09 -2.75
CA VAL A 47 -3.84 -5.03 -3.17
C VAL A 47 -3.78 -6.24 -2.25
N PHE A 48 -4.91 -6.53 -1.60
CA PHE A 48 -5.10 -7.71 -0.77
C PHE A 48 -5.86 -8.75 -1.57
N LEU A 49 -5.24 -9.91 -1.76
CA LEU A 49 -5.82 -11.08 -2.40
C LEU A 49 -6.00 -12.19 -1.36
N ARG A 50 -7.05 -13.01 -1.50
CA ARG A 50 -7.22 -14.24 -0.72
C ARG A 50 -7.78 -15.37 -1.59
N GLY A 51 -7.85 -16.57 -1.00
CA GLY A 51 -8.47 -17.74 -1.65
C GLY A 51 -7.76 -18.18 -2.94
N ASP A 52 -8.55 -18.66 -3.90
CA ASP A 52 -8.05 -19.12 -5.20
C ASP A 52 -7.39 -17.99 -5.99
N THR A 53 -7.84 -16.75 -5.82
CA THR A 53 -7.24 -15.56 -6.46
C THR A 53 -5.81 -15.35 -6.00
N ALA A 54 -5.52 -15.49 -4.70
CA ALA A 54 -4.16 -15.40 -4.18
C ALA A 54 -3.28 -16.55 -4.69
N ALA A 55 -3.83 -17.77 -4.80
CA ALA A 55 -3.11 -18.93 -5.32
C ALA A 55 -2.76 -18.82 -6.80
N ALA A 56 -3.61 -18.15 -7.60
CA ALA A 56 -3.37 -17.93 -9.03
C ALA A 56 -2.29 -16.88 -9.32
N VAL A 57 -2.13 -15.89 -8.42
CA VAL A 57 -1.15 -14.78 -8.59
C VAL A 57 0.16 -15.05 -7.85
N GLY A 58 0.12 -15.85 -6.78
CA GLY A 58 1.27 -16.12 -5.93
C GLY A 58 2.14 -17.31 -6.38
N PRO A 59 3.41 -17.34 -5.94
CA PRO A 59 4.14 -16.24 -5.31
C PRO A 59 4.51 -15.17 -6.35
N LEU A 60 4.24 -13.90 -6.03
CA LEU A 60 4.66 -12.77 -6.85
C LEU A 60 6.16 -12.57 -6.67
N ASP A 61 6.94 -12.88 -7.70
CA ASP A 61 8.37 -12.61 -7.73
C ASP A 61 8.63 -11.15 -8.13
N LEU A 62 8.90 -10.33 -7.13
CA LEU A 62 9.18 -8.90 -7.29
C LEU A 62 10.53 -8.61 -7.94
N GLU A 63 11.47 -9.56 -7.95
CA GLU A 63 12.76 -9.40 -8.63
C GLU A 63 12.62 -9.52 -10.14
N THR A 64 11.57 -10.19 -10.61
CA THR A 64 11.28 -10.43 -12.03
C THR A 64 10.11 -9.63 -12.58
N TRP A 65 9.63 -8.61 -11.85
CA TRP A 65 8.47 -7.83 -12.29
C TRP A 65 8.78 -7.14 -13.63
N PRO A 66 8.04 -7.42 -14.72
CA PRO A 66 8.27 -6.76 -16.00
C PRO A 66 8.12 -5.24 -15.87
N GLU A 67 9.07 -4.51 -16.46
CA GLU A 67 9.03 -3.04 -16.63
C GLU A 67 7.84 -2.58 -17.47
#